data_AF-A0A6A4ALI1-F1
#
_entry.id   AF-A0A6A4ALI1-F1
#
_cell.length_a   1.000
_cell.length_b   1.000
_cell.length_c   1.000
_cell.angle_alpha   90.00
_cell.angle_beta   90.00
_cell.angle_gamma   90.00
#
_symmetry.space_group_name_H-M   'P 1'
#
loop_
_entity.id
_entity.type
_entity.pdbx_description
1 polymer ?
#
loop_
_entity_poly.entity_id
_entity_poly.type
_entity_poly.pdbx_seq_one_letter_code
_entity_poly.pdbx_strand_id
1 'polypeptide(L)'
;MSDFFKAFSKLMGQRQRETLAYRPDANGAAERMVQTVTRAIKMYIADFDQRDWDEYAECLTFALNTSHDRTRNETPFFLVHGWDPRSTLEATLAVGNTSTRDAEARRWRLRI
;
A
#
# COMPACT_ATOMS: atom_id res chain seq x y z
N MET A 1 15.03 -3.20 21.70
CA MET A 1 14.92 -4.28 20.69
C MET A 1 15.55 -5.57 21.22
N SER A 2 14.93 -6.73 20.98
CA SER A 2 15.46 -8.03 21.44
C SER A 2 16.75 -8.40 20.71
N ASP A 3 17.62 -9.17 21.37
CA ASP A 3 18.89 -9.60 20.76
C ASP A 3 18.69 -10.51 19.56
N PHE A 4 17.60 -11.28 19.55
CA PHE A 4 17.14 -12.03 18.39
C PHE A 4 16.99 -11.14 17.14
N PHE A 5 16.28 -10.01 17.26
CA PHE A 5 16.02 -9.14 16.11
C PHE A 5 17.27 -8.41 15.61
N LYS A 6 18.20 -8.09 16.53
CA LYS A 6 19.52 -7.55 16.17
C LYS A 6 20.34 -8.58 15.37
N ALA A 7 20.37 -9.83 15.82
CA ALA A 7 21.06 -10.91 15.13
C ALA A 7 20.46 -11.17 13.75
N PHE A 8 19.14 -11.25 13.65
CA PHE A 8 18.42 -11.40 12.39
C PHE A 8 18.74 -10.26 11.40
N SER A 9 18.68 -9.01 11.86
CA SER A 9 18.97 -7.84 11.01
C SER A 9 20.40 -7.86 10.48
N LYS A 10 21.36 -8.26 11.33
CA LYS A 10 22.77 -8.41 10.94
C LYS A 10 22.93 -9.49 9.87
N LEU A 11 22.22 -10.61 10.00
CA LEU A 11 22.26 -11.72 9.06
C LEU A 11 21.66 -11.33 7.70
N MET A 12 20.59 -10.54 7.70
CA MET A 12 19.95 -10.00 6.50
C MET A 12 20.68 -8.78 5.90
N GLY A 13 21.80 -8.33 6.49
CA GLY A 13 22.51 -7.12 6.05
C GLY A 13 21.71 -5.82 6.23
N GLN A 14 20.66 -5.84 7.05
CA GLN A 14 19.77 -4.71 7.26
C GLN A 14 20.28 -3.80 8.39
N ARG A 15 20.34 -2.50 8.09
CA ARG A 15 20.63 -1.47 9.10
C ARG A 15 19.33 -1.06 9.81
N GLN A 16 19.23 -1.39 11.08
CA GLN A 16 18.16 -0.90 11.94
C GLN A 16 18.26 0.61 12.16
N ARG A 17 17.12 1.31 12.10
CA ARG A 17 16.97 2.73 12.43
C ARG A 17 15.84 2.85 13.43
N GLU A 18 16.20 3.10 14.69
CA GLU A 18 15.23 3.30 15.76
C GLU A 18 14.89 4.79 15.89
N THR A 19 13.61 5.07 16.18
CA THR A 19 13.18 6.40 16.60
C THR A 19 13.29 6.53 18.11
N LEU A 20 13.38 7.76 18.61
CA LEU A 20 13.31 8.02 20.05
C LEU A 20 11.94 7.58 20.59
N ALA A 21 11.93 7.06 21.82
CA ALA A 21 10.69 6.73 22.51
C ALA A 21 9.75 7.95 22.56
N TYR A 22 8.45 7.70 22.41
CA TYR A 22 7.40 8.73 22.40
C TYR A 22 7.61 9.83 21.36
N ARG A 23 8.29 9.53 20.24
CA ARG A 23 8.41 10.42 19.07
C ARG A 23 7.79 9.79 17.82
N PRO A 24 6.45 9.70 17.75
CA PRO A 24 5.75 9.16 16.59
C PRO A 24 6.08 9.92 15.29
N ASP A 25 6.19 11.24 15.38
CA ASP A 25 6.52 12.13 14.24
C ASP A 25 7.81 11.75 13.51
N ALA A 26 8.77 11.12 14.20
CA ALA A 26 10.02 10.66 13.60
C ALA A 26 9.83 9.51 12.58
N ASN A 27 8.68 8.82 12.61
CA ASN A 27 8.27 7.80 11.64
C ASN A 27 6.92 8.13 10.97
N GLY A 28 6.60 9.42 10.83
CA GLY A 28 5.27 9.87 10.41
C GLY A 28 4.79 9.39 9.04
N ALA A 29 5.67 8.90 8.16
CA ALA A 29 5.27 8.27 6.90
C ALA A 29 4.64 6.89 7.12
N ALA A 30 5.26 6.05 7.95
CA ALA A 30 4.72 4.73 8.30
C ALA A 30 3.44 4.89 9.11
N GLU A 31 3.40 5.83 10.05
CA GLU A 31 2.22 6.07 10.87
C GLU A 31 1.02 6.56 10.07
N ARG A 32 1.22 7.47 9.10
CA ARG A 32 0.17 7.87 8.17
C ARG A 32 -0.36 6.70 7.32
N MET A 33 0.53 5.79 6.92
CA MET A 33 0.12 4.58 6.20
C MET A 33 -0.73 3.67 7.10
N VAL A 34 -0.27 3.41 8.33
CA VAL A 34 -1.01 2.62 9.32
C VAL A 34 -2.39 3.23 9.57
N GLN A 35 -2.48 4.56 9.75
CA GLN A 35 -3.75 5.24 9.92
C GLN A 35 -4.70 5.03 8.73
N THR A 36 -4.18 5.13 7.51
CA THR A 36 -4.96 4.92 6.28
C THR A 36 -5.48 3.49 6.19
N VAL A 37 -4.62 2.50 6.42
CA VAL A 37 -4.98 1.07 6.39
C VAL A 37 -6.00 0.75 7.48
N THR A 38 -5.77 1.18 8.72
CA THR A 38 -6.71 0.95 9.82
C THR A 38 -8.07 1.60 9.56
N ARG A 39 -8.09 2.81 9.00
CA ARG A 39 -9.35 3.48 8.63
C ARG A 39 -10.10 2.69 7.55
N ALA A 40 -9.39 2.23 6.52
CA ALA A 40 -10.00 1.44 5.46
C ALA A 40 -10.57 0.12 6.02
N ILE A 41 -9.78 -0.63 6.79
CA ILE A 41 -10.22 -1.89 7.43
C ILE A 41 -11.49 -1.66 8.26
N LYS A 42 -11.53 -0.63 9.11
CA LYS A 42 -12.70 -0.30 9.93
C LYS A 42 -13.97 0.02 9.14
N MET A 43 -13.86 0.38 7.87
CA MET A 43 -15.03 0.63 7.01
C MET A 43 -15.62 -0.65 6.40
N TYR A 44 -14.85 -1.73 6.33
CA TYR A 44 -15.24 -2.97 5.65
C TYR A 44 -15.45 -4.16 6.58
N ILE A 45 -14.89 -4.12 7.80
CA ILE A 45 -15.23 -5.07 8.86
C ILE A 45 -16.75 -5.06 9.08
N ALA A 46 -17.37 -6.21 8.89
CA ALA A 46 -18.80 -6.39 9.10
C ALA A 46 -19.08 -7.11 10.43
N ASP A 47 -18.15 -7.94 10.89
CA ASP A 47 -18.26 -8.64 12.16
C ASP A 47 -18.22 -7.69 13.36
N PHE A 48 -19.12 -7.92 14.31
CA PHE A 48 -19.18 -7.14 15.56
C PHE A 48 -17.90 -7.33 16.39
N ASP A 49 -17.34 -8.53 16.37
CA ASP A 49 -16.08 -8.85 17.06
C ASP A 49 -14.84 -8.48 16.24
N GLN A 50 -15.00 -7.87 15.05
CA GLN A 50 -13.92 -7.44 14.16
C GLN A 50 -12.94 -8.55 13.76
N ARG A 51 -13.41 -9.80 13.63
CA ARG A 51 -12.55 -10.96 13.36
C ARG A 51 -12.32 -11.24 11.89
N ASP A 52 -13.12 -10.63 11.02
CA ASP A 52 -13.13 -10.79 9.56
C ASP A 52 -12.20 -9.79 8.84
N TRP A 53 -11.40 -9.01 9.58
CA TRP A 53 -10.57 -7.96 9.00
C TRP A 53 -9.53 -8.48 8.00
N ASP A 54 -9.05 -9.71 8.20
CA ASP A 54 -8.05 -10.38 7.38
C ASP A 54 -8.61 -10.78 6.00
N GLU A 55 -9.91 -11.09 5.91
CA GLU A 55 -10.60 -11.34 4.64
C GLU A 55 -10.50 -10.13 3.68
N TYR A 56 -10.44 -8.91 4.25
CA TYR A 56 -10.36 -7.67 3.49
C TYR A 56 -8.93 -7.16 3.29
N ALA A 57 -7.94 -7.71 4.01
CA ALA A 57 -6.59 -7.15 4.05
C ALA A 57 -5.92 -7.12 2.67
N GLU A 58 -6.04 -8.19 1.89
CA GLU A 58 -5.44 -8.26 0.54
C GLU A 58 -6.12 -7.28 -0.43
N CYS A 59 -7.45 -7.28 -0.47
CA CYS A 59 -8.25 -6.39 -1.33
C CYS A 59 -7.98 -4.91 -1.02
N LEU A 60 -7.92 -4.56 0.27
CA LEU A 60 -7.62 -3.19 0.70
C LEU A 60 -6.18 -2.80 0.41
N THR A 61 -5.22 -3.71 0.58
CA THR A 61 -3.82 -3.47 0.23
C THR A 61 -3.66 -3.17 -1.25
N PHE A 62 -4.33 -3.96 -2.11
CA PHE A 62 -4.36 -3.68 -3.55
C PHE A 62 -4.95 -2.30 -3.81
N ALA A 63 -6.17 -2.04 -3.34
CA ALA A 63 -6.86 -0.76 -3.56
C ALA A 63 -6.04 0.46 -3.11
N LEU A 64 -5.39 0.38 -1.95
CA LEU A 64 -4.54 1.46 -1.43
C LEU A 64 -3.27 1.65 -2.27
N ASN A 65 -2.64 0.57 -2.74
CA ASN A 65 -1.44 0.65 -3.58
C ASN A 65 -1.72 1.12 -5.01
N THR A 66 -2.95 0.92 -5.51
CA THR A 66 -3.37 1.36 -6.85
C THR A 66 -4.09 2.71 -6.86
N SER A 67 -4.39 3.27 -5.69
CA SER A 67 -5.02 4.59 -5.56
C SER A 67 -4.01 5.71 -5.79
N HIS A 68 -4.47 6.83 -6.38
CA HIS A 68 -3.63 8.01 -6.58
C HIS A 68 -3.24 8.65 -5.24
N ASP A 69 -1.94 8.67 -4.95
CA ASP A 69 -1.40 9.43 -3.82
C ASP A 69 -1.06 10.84 -4.28
N ARG A 70 -1.88 11.81 -3.87
CA ARG A 70 -1.71 13.24 -4.19
C ARG A 70 -0.37 13.81 -3.72
N THR A 71 0.22 13.27 -2.65
CA THR A 71 1.52 13.74 -2.13
C THR A 71 2.65 13.36 -3.07
N ARG A 72 2.58 12.14 -3.62
CA ARG A 72 3.58 11.60 -4.55
C ARG A 72 3.23 11.87 -6.01
N ASN A 73 2.02 12.37 -6.26
CA ASN A 73 1.40 12.56 -7.55
C ASN A 73 1.44 11.30 -8.43
N GLU A 74 1.33 10.13 -7.80
CA GLU A 74 1.53 8.82 -8.43
C GLU A 74 0.88 7.72 -7.56
N THR A 75 0.69 6.52 -8.11
CA THR A 75 0.26 5.36 -7.31
C THR A 75 1.47 4.70 -6.64
N PRO A 76 1.37 4.24 -5.37
CA PRO A 76 2.45 3.49 -4.74
C PRO A 76 2.93 2.29 -5.55
N PHE A 77 2.00 1.56 -6.19
CA PHE A 77 2.32 0.41 -7.04
C PHE A 77 3.24 0.80 -8.20
N PHE A 78 2.89 1.84 -8.96
CA PHE A 78 3.70 2.28 -10.09
C PHE A 78 5.08 2.77 -9.65
N LEU A 79 5.19 3.47 -8.51
CA LEU A 79 6.50 3.92 -7.99
C LEU A 79 7.45 2.76 -7.68
N VAL A 80 6.91 1.60 -7.27
CA VAL A 80 7.70 0.42 -6.92
C VAL A 80 8.01 -0.42 -8.16
N HIS A 81 7.04 -0.56 -9.08
CA HIS A 81 7.11 -1.54 -10.17
C HIS A 81 7.38 -0.94 -11.56
N GLY A 82 7.08 0.34 -11.78
CA GLY A 82 7.26 1.04 -13.06
C GLY A 82 6.18 0.75 -14.11
N TRP A 83 5.11 0.06 -13.76
CA TRP A 83 3.97 -0.24 -14.62
C TRP A 83 2.66 -0.24 -13.83
N ASP A 84 1.52 -0.13 -14.52
CA ASP A 84 0.21 -0.05 -13.89
C ASP A 84 -0.36 -1.45 -13.60
N PRO A 85 -0.92 -1.68 -12.39
CA PRO A 85 -1.41 -2.99 -11.98
C PRO A 85 -2.62 -3.41 -12.81
N ARG A 86 -2.78 -4.72 -13.06
CA ARG A 86 -4.00 -5.30 -13.62
C ARG A 86 -4.87 -5.88 -12.51
N SER A 87 -6.10 -5.41 -12.41
CA SER A 87 -7.09 -5.95 -11.47
C SER A 87 -7.59 -7.33 -11.89
N THR A 88 -8.11 -8.11 -10.94
CA THR A 88 -8.74 -9.42 -11.21
C THR A 88 -9.85 -9.31 -12.26
N LEU A 89 -10.62 -8.23 -12.23
CA LEU A 89 -11.66 -7.94 -13.22
C LEU A 89 -11.06 -7.79 -14.63
N GLU A 90 -9.96 -7.05 -14.77
CA GLU A 90 -9.26 -6.86 -16.05
C GLU A 90 -8.50 -8.09 -16.55
N ALA A 91 -8.15 -9.00 -15.65
CA ALA A 91 -7.57 -10.30 -16.03
C ALA A 91 -8.66 -11.29 -16.50
N THR A 92 -9.85 -11.21 -15.91
CA THR A 92 -10.97 -12.16 -16.16
C THR A 92 -11.78 -11.77 -17.38
N LEU A 93 -12.02 -10.47 -17.58
CA LEU A 93 -12.61 -9.98 -18.81
C LEU A 93 -11.59 -10.17 -19.93
N ALA A 94 -11.81 -11.16 -20.80
CA ALA A 94 -11.05 -11.40 -22.03
C ALA A 94 -11.27 -10.27 -23.05
N VAL A 95 -11.05 -9.03 -22.63
CA VAL A 95 -11.23 -7.84 -23.44
C VAL A 95 -9.91 -7.62 -24.15
N GLY A 96 -9.95 -7.89 -25.46
CA GLY A 96 -8.89 -7.51 -26.37
C GLY A 96 -8.47 -6.07 -26.12
N ASN A 97 -7.17 -5.91 -25.86
CA ASN A 97 -6.48 -4.64 -25.74
C ASN A 97 -7.02 -3.67 -24.65
N THR A 98 -6.61 -3.87 -23.41
CA THR A 98 -6.81 -2.94 -22.27
C THR A 98 -6.06 -1.60 -22.41
N SER A 99 -5.50 -1.27 -23.58
CA SER A 99 -4.77 0.01 -23.81
C SER A 99 -5.63 1.26 -23.57
N THR A 100 -6.96 1.13 -23.54
CA THR A 100 -7.89 2.25 -23.36
C THR A 100 -7.99 2.73 -21.90
N ARG A 101 -7.54 1.96 -20.90
CA ARG A 101 -7.64 2.35 -19.47
C ARG A 101 -6.32 2.69 -18.77
N ASP A 102 -5.18 2.35 -19.37
CA ASP A 102 -3.92 3.08 -19.11
C ASP A 102 -4.11 4.60 -19.22
N ALA A 103 -5.14 5.04 -19.97
CA ALA A 103 -5.55 6.42 -20.10
C ALA A 103 -5.85 7.10 -18.75
N GLU A 104 -6.36 6.41 -17.72
CA GLU A 104 -6.73 7.08 -16.47
C GLU A 104 -5.52 7.41 -15.60
N ALA A 105 -4.54 6.51 -15.51
CA ALA A 105 -3.24 6.77 -14.90
C ALA A 105 -2.44 7.79 -15.72
N ARG A 106 -2.45 7.66 -17.06
CA ARG A 106 -1.82 8.62 -17.97
C ARG A 106 -2.47 10.01 -17.93
N ARG A 107 -3.77 10.14 -17.63
CA ARG A 107 -4.52 11.40 -17.65
C ARG A 107 -3.96 12.45 -16.69
N TRP A 108 -3.48 12.03 -15.51
CA TRP A 108 -2.83 12.94 -14.55
C TRP A 108 -1.30 12.97 -14.71
N ARG A 109 -0.67 11.92 -15.25
CA ARG A 109 0.77 11.93 -15.60
C ARG A 109 1.11 12.84 -16.80
N LEU A 110 0.20 12.98 -17.76
CA LEU A 110 0.36 13.78 -18.98
C LEU A 110 -0.19 15.21 -18.84
N ARG A 111 -0.71 15.58 -17.67
CA ARG A 111 -1.18 16.94 -17.38
C ARG A 111 0.00 17.77 -16.89
N ILE A 112 0.91 18.07 -17.83
CA ILE A 112 1.95 19.10 -17.70
C ILE A 112 1.40 20.37 -18.34
#